data_AF-A0A7C5LQA3-F1
#
_entry.id   AF-A0A7C5LQA3-F1
#
_cell.length_a   1.000
_cell.length_b   1.000
_cell.length_c   1.000
_cell.angle_alpha   90.00
_cell.angle_beta   90.00
_cell.angle_gamma   90.00
#
_symmetry.space_group_name_H-M   'P 1'
#
loop_
_entity.id
_entity.type
_entity.pdbx_description
1 polymer ?
#
loop_
_entity_poly.entity_id
_entity_poly.type
_entity_poly.pdbx_seq_one_letter_code
_entity_poly.pdbx_strand_id
1 'polypeptide(L)' 'MDEGRHPARSQLFTVRLWIEDLGDSRAEWRGKVQHVLSGEASYFRDWPSLVAFLDERLRGLSGSAAGQGEGQDQ' A
#
# COMPACT_ATOMS: atom_id res chain seq x y z
N MET A 1 14.03 -2.69 -30.14
CA MET A 1 14.71 -2.04 -29.01
C MET A 1 13.65 -1.19 -28.34
N ASP A 2 13.17 -1.60 -27.17
CA ASP A 2 12.14 -0.89 -26.41
C ASP A 2 12.83 -0.21 -25.23
N GLU A 3 13.61 0.82 -25.57
CA GLU A 3 14.36 1.63 -24.60
C GLU A 3 13.52 2.83 -24.21
N GLY A 4 13.03 2.86 -22.97
CA GLY A 4 12.51 4.10 -22.38
C GLY A 4 11.35 3.99 -21.38
N ARG A 5 10.73 2.83 -21.18
CA ARG A 5 9.72 2.70 -20.11
C ARG A 5 10.43 2.39 -18.80
N HIS A 6 10.79 3.43 -18.04
CA HIS A 6 11.04 3.25 -16.62
C HIS A 6 9.88 2.42 -16.06
N PRO A 7 10.11 1.24 -15.45
CA PRO A 7 9.01 0.46 -14.90
C PRO A 7 8.29 1.37 -13.92
N ALA A 8 7.00 1.60 -14.17
CA ALA A 8 6.18 2.38 -13.25
C ALA A 8 6.39 1.78 -11.86
N ARG A 9 6.91 2.57 -10.90
CA ARG A 9 7.15 2.04 -9.57
C ARG A 9 5.81 1.55 -9.04
N SER A 10 5.68 0.26 -8.82
CA SER A 10 4.45 -0.39 -8.38
C SER A 10 4.63 -0.96 -6.98
N GLN A 11 3.59 -0.91 -6.15
CA GLN A 11 3.52 -1.64 -4.88
C GLN A 11 2.59 -2.84 -5.05
N LEU A 12 2.93 -3.98 -4.47
CA LEU A 12 2.11 -5.19 -4.52
C LEU A 12 1.60 -5.54 -3.12
N PHE A 13 0.29 -5.78 -3.02
CA PHE A 13 -0.37 -6.13 -1.76
C PHE A 13 -1.14 -7.43 -1.90
N THR A 14 -1.18 -8.21 -0.82
CA THR A 14 -2.12 -9.31 -0.66
C THR A 14 -3.19 -8.90 0.33
N VAL A 15 -4.46 -9.05 -0.05
CA VAL A 15 -5.60 -8.81 0.84
C VAL A 15 -6.32 -10.13 1.08
N ARG A 16 -6.47 -10.48 2.36
CA ARG A 16 -7.25 -11.64 2.80
C ARG A 16 -8.46 -11.13 3.58
N LEU A 17 -9.64 -11.63 3.24
CA LEU A 17 -10.89 -11.38 3.94
C LEU A 17 -11.45 -12.69 4.45
N TRP A 18 -12.01 -12.70 5.64
CA TRP A 18 -12.70 -13.86 6.21
C TRP A 18 -13.79 -13.42 7.16
N ILE A 19 -14.76 -14.32 7.38
CA ILE A 19 -15.74 -14.18 8.44
C ILE A 19 -15.16 -14.83 9.70
N GLU A 20 -15.16 -14.09 10.79
CA GLU A 20 -14.83 -14.57 12.13
C GLU A 20 -16.15 -14.79 12.89
N ASP A 21 -16.38 -16.04 13.29
CA ASP A 21 -17.50 -16.40 14.15
C ASP A 21 -17.15 -16.00 15.59
N LEU A 22 -17.98 -15.13 16.18
CA LEU A 22 -17.80 -14.61 17.53
C LEU A 22 -18.68 -15.33 18.57
N GLY A 23 -19.41 -16.36 18.16
CA GLY A 23 -20.44 -16.99 18.99
C GLY A 23 -21.73 -16.17 19.03
N ASP A 24 -22.74 -16.69 19.73
CA ASP A 24 -24.03 -16.01 19.94
C ASP A 24 -24.72 -15.53 18.65
N SER A 25 -24.60 -16.31 17.56
CA SER A 25 -25.13 -15.98 16.22
C SER A 25 -24.56 -14.69 15.62
N ARG A 26 -23.39 -14.23 16.09
CA ARG A 26 -22.71 -13.05 15.58
C ARG A 26 -21.51 -13.46 14.73
N ALA A 27 -21.49 -12.93 13.51
CA ALA A 27 -20.38 -13.07 12.59
C ALA A 27 -19.88 -11.67 12.22
N GLU A 28 -18.57 -11.43 12.35
CA GLU A 28 -17.92 -10.20 11.90
C GLU A 28 -16.94 -10.53 10.78
N TRP A 29 -16.86 -9.67 9.77
CA TRP A 29 -15.80 -9.81 8.79
C TRP A 29 -14.50 -9.19 9.32
N ARG A 30 -13.39 -9.82 8.95
CA ARG A 30 -12.04 -9.36 9.25
C ARG A 30 -11.23 -9.33 7.97
N GLY A 31 -10.27 -8.42 7.93
CA GLY A 31 -9.31 -8.28 6.84
C GLY A 31 -7.88 -8.29 7.36
N LYS A 32 -6.98 -8.77 6.51
CA LYS A 32 -5.53 -8.58 6.64
C LYS A 32 -4.99 -8.12 5.31
N VAL A 33 -4.25 -7.02 5.32
CA VAL A 33 -3.46 -6.56 4.18
C VAL A 33 -1.99 -6.79 4.49
N GLN A 34 -1.24 -7.26 3.51
CA GLN A 34 0.21 -7.43 3.60
C GLN A 34 0.87 -6.81 2.37
N HIS A 35 1.84 -5.93 2.60
CA HIS A 35 2.70 -5.43 1.55
C HIS A 35 3.75 -6.50 1.20
N VAL A 36 3.78 -6.94 -0.05
CA VAL A 36 4.58 -8.10 -0.47
C VAL A 36 6.08 -7.82 -0.37
N LEU A 37 6.52 -6.60 -0.69
CA LEU A 37 7.95 -6.29 -0.72
C LEU A 37 8.54 -6.04 0.67
N SER A 38 7.82 -5.36 1.57
CA SER A 38 8.31 -5.10 2.94
C SER A 38 7.93 -6.21 3.93
N GLY A 39 6.94 -7.05 3.60
CA GLY A 39 6.37 -8.04 4.51
C GLY A 39 5.48 -7.46 5.61
N GLU A 40 5.36 -6.13 5.71
CA GLU A 40 4.52 -5.45 6.69
C GLU A 40 3.05 -5.80 6.46
N ALA A 41 2.34 -6.05 7.57
CA ALA A 41 0.93 -6.41 7.53
C ALA A 41 0.12 -5.64 8.56
N SER A 42 -1.13 -5.36 8.22
CA SER A 42 -2.12 -4.74 9.10
C SER A 42 -3.44 -5.50 9.05
N TYR A 43 -4.10 -5.60 10.20
CA TYR A 43 -5.45 -6.14 10.30
C TYR A 43 -6.46 -4.99 10.25
N PHE A 44 -7.57 -5.16 9.54
CA PHE A 44 -8.61 -4.15 9.40
C PHE A 44 -10.01 -4.77 9.52
N ARG A 45 -10.98 -3.93 9.84
CA ARG A 45 -12.41 -4.28 9.99
C ARG A 45 -13.34 -3.39 9.15
N ASP A 46 -12.77 -2.44 8.45
CA ASP A 46 -13.47 -1.44 7.66
C ASP A 46 -12.61 -1.04 6.47
N TRP A 47 -13.27 -0.58 5.41
CA TRP A 47 -12.61 -0.17 4.18
C TRP A 47 -11.73 1.07 4.34
N PRO A 48 -12.12 2.12 5.10
CA PRO A 48 -11.25 3.28 5.33
C PRO A 48 -9.87 2.92 5.87
N SER A 49 -9.80 1.97 6.82
CA SER A 49 -8.53 1.50 7.38
C SER A 49 -7.65 0.80 6.34
N LEU A 50 -8.24 0.03 5.41
CA LEU A 50 -7.49 -0.56 4.29
C LEU A 50 -6.96 0.52 3.35
N VAL A 51 -7.81 1.47 2.95
CA VAL A 51 -7.42 2.56 2.03
C VAL A 51 -6.29 3.39 2.63
N ALA A 52 -6.37 3.74 3.92
CA ALA A 52 -5.31 4.48 4.61
C ALA A 52 -3.95 3.75 4.56
N PHE A 53 -3.95 2.43 4.79
CA PHE A 53 -2.73 1.62 4.70
C PHE A 53 -2.13 1.62 3.29
N LEU A 54 -2.97 1.48 2.25
CA LEU A 54 -2.53 1.52 0.86
C LEU A 54 -1.97 2.90 0.48
N ASP A 55 -2.66 3.97 0.85
CA ASP A 55 -2.24 5.35 0.57
C ASP A 55 -0.89 5.68 1.22
N GLU A 56 -0.67 5.27 2.46
CA GLU A 56 0.60 5.47 3.15
C GLU A 56 1.77 4.84 2.38
N ARG A 57 1.57 3.63 1.85
CA ARG A 57 2.61 2.90 1.09
C ARG A 57 2.78 3.44 -0.33
N LEU A 58 1.71 3.97 -0.94
CA LEU A 58 1.79 4.64 -2.23
C LEU A 58 2.50 6.00 -2.16
N ARG A 59 2.35 6.75 -1.06
CA ARG A 59 3.08 8.03 -0.87
C ARG A 59 4.60 7.87 -0.91
N GLY A 60 5.13 6.71 -0.50
CA GLY A 60 6.55 6.37 -0.62
C GLY A 60 7.05 6.28 -2.07
N LEU A 61 6.16 6.07 -3.04
CA LEU A 61 6.50 6.09 -4.47
C LEU A 61 6.67 7.50 -5.03
N SER A 62 5.93 8.47 -4.47
CA SER A 62 5.88 9.87 -4.93
C SER A 62 7.10 10.71 -4.52
N GLY A 63 7.93 10.20 -3.60
CA GLY A 63 9.06 10.91 -3.02
C GLY A 63 10.41 10.59 -3.67
N SER A 64 10.60 10.90 -4.95
CA SER A 64 11.95 10.94 -5.57
C SER A 64 11.98 11.67 -6.92
N ALA A 65 11.28 12.81 -7.04
CA ALA A 65 11.38 13.70 -8.20
C ALA A 65 11.70 15.16 -7.86
N ALA A 66 11.84 15.51 -6.57
CA ALA A 66 12.22 16.85 -6.13
C ALA A 66 13.63 16.81 -5.54
N GLY A 67 14.63 16.87 -6.41
CA GLY A 67 16.03 16.84 -6.00
C GLY A 67 16.96 16.81 -7.20
N GLN A 68 16.86 17.81 -8.08
CA GLN A 68 17.88 18.14 -9.08
C GLN A 68 17.52 19.48 -9.76
N GLY A 69 18.32 20.51 -9.49
CA GLY A 69 18.40 21.68 -10.38
C GLY A 69 18.23 23.08 -9.78
N GLU A 70 18.81 23.41 -8.62
CA GLU A 70 19.11 24.83 -8.31
C GLU A 70 20.57 24.95 -7.84
N GLY A 71 21.45 24.82 -8.83
CA GLY A 71 22.79 25.37 -8.80
C GLY A 71 22.99 26.10 -10.14
N GLN A 72 22.68 27.39 -10.18
CA GLN A 72 23.22 28.28 -11.19
C GLN A 72 23.85 29.46 -10.48
N ASP A 73 25.17 29.54 -10.70
CA ASP A 73 26.08 30.60 -10.34
C ASP A 73 25.50 32.00 -10.57
N GLN A 74 25.87 32.91 -9.67
CA GLN A 74 26.13 34.29 -10.03
C GLN A 74 27.23 34.87 -9.14
#